data_AF-A0A392W7N7-F1
#
_entry.id   AF-A0A392W7N7-F1
#
_cell.length_a   1.000
_cell.length_b   1.000
_cell.length_c   1.000
_cell.angle_alpha   90.00
_cell.angle_beta   90.00
_cell.angle_gamma   90.00
#
_symmetry.space_group_name_H-M   'P 1'
#
loop_
_entity.id
_entity.type
_entity.pdbx_description
1 polymer ?
#
loop_
_entity_poly.entity_id
_entity_poly.type
_entity_poly.pdbx_seq_one_letter_code
_entity_poly.pdbx_strand_id
1 'polypeptide(L)' 'MSVLVNGSPSEEINIQRGLKQGDPLAPFLFLLVAEGLGGLMKKAVATNR' A
#
# COMPACT_ATOMS: atom_id res chain seq x y z
N MET A 1 -11.77 8.69 -9.15
CA MET A 1 -12.79 8.49 -8.09
C MET A 1 -13.21 9.85 -7.57
N SER A 2 -14.48 10.24 -7.62
CA SER A 2 -14.97 11.48 -7.01
C SER A 2 -15.85 11.17 -5.79
N VAL A 3 -15.88 12.08 -4.82
CA VAL A 3 -16.72 11.98 -3.63
C VAL A 3 -17.62 13.21 -3.55
N LEU A 4 -18.77 13.12 -2.89
CA LEU A 4 -19.63 14.28 -2.71
C LEU A 4 -19.08 15.16 -1.57
N VAL A 5 -18.85 16.43 -1.85
CA VAL A 5 -18.52 17.48 -0.87
C VAL A 5 -19.68 18.45 -0.86
N ASN A 6 -20.41 18.51 0.26
CA ASN A 6 -21.62 19.34 0.40
C ASN A 6 -22.68 19.06 -0.70
N GLY A 7 -22.80 17.81 -1.14
CA GLY A 7 -23.76 17.40 -2.17
C GLY A 7 -23.33 17.64 -3.61
N SER A 8 -22.17 18.27 -3.85
CA SER A 8 -21.58 18.41 -5.17
C SER A 8 -20.41 17.44 -5.36
N PRO A 9 -20.23 16.84 -6.55
CA PRO A 9 -19.09 15.97 -6.81
C PRO A 9 -17.78 16.76 -6.72
N SER A 10 -16.80 16.19 -6.02
CA SER A 10 -15.42 16.68 -6.01
C SER A 10 -14.76 16.50 -7.36
N GLU A 11 -13.61 17.15 -7.55
CA GLU A 11 -12.68 16.77 -8.60
C GLU A 11 -12.28 15.29 -8.49
N GLU A 12 -11.78 14.76 -9.60
CA GLU A 12 -11.35 13.37 -9.64
C GLU A 12 -10.11 13.15 -8.78
N ILE A 13 -10.25 12.28 -7.78
CA ILE A 13 -9.14 11.82 -6.96
C ILE A 13 -8.35 10.77 -7.74
N ASN A 14 -7.09 11.10 -8.04
CA ASN A 14 -6.11 10.18 -8.59
C ASN A 14 -5.28 9.56 -7.44
N ILE A 15 -5.53 8.28 -7.16
CA ILE A 15 -4.84 7.55 -6.08
C ILE A 15 -3.43 7.17 -6.57
N GLN A 16 -2.42 7.84 -6.03
CA GLN A 16 -1.01 7.55 -6.37
C GLN A 16 -0.35 6.52 -5.44
N ARG A 17 -0.87 6.36 -4.22
CA ARG A 17 -0.30 5.48 -3.19
C ARG A 17 -1.41 4.81 -2.38
N GLY A 18 -1.10 3.64 -1.85
CA GLY A 18 -2.02 2.84 -1.06
C GLY A 18 -2.93 1.95 -1.91
N LEU A 19 -3.62 1.05 -1.25
CA LEU A 19 -4.60 0.16 -1.86
C LEU A 19 -6.01 0.67 -1.57
N LYS A 20 -6.93 0.42 -2.49
CA LYS A 20 -8.34 0.74 -2.27
C LYS A 20 -8.86 -0.11 -1.11
N GLN A 21 -9.62 0.50 -0.22
CA GLN A 21 -10.27 -0.24 0.86
C GLN A 21 -11.21 -1.29 0.25
N GLY A 22 -11.20 -2.50 0.81
CA GLY A 22 -11.98 -3.63 0.28
C GLY A 22 -11.35 -4.28 -0.95
N ASP A 23 -10.13 -3.91 -1.35
CA ASP A 23 -9.38 -4.64 -2.36
C ASP A 23 -9.08 -6.07 -1.85
N PRO A 24 -9.60 -7.11 -2.52
CA PRO A 24 -9.42 -8.49 -2.08
C PRO A 24 -7.95 -8.94 -2.08
N LEU A 25 -7.07 -8.23 -2.79
CA LEU A 25 -5.64 -8.55 -2.85
C LEU A 25 -4.82 -7.90 -1.74
N ALA A 26 -5.37 -6.93 -1.01
CA ALA A 26 -4.63 -6.19 0.01
C ALA A 26 -3.94 -7.07 1.07
N PRO A 27 -4.55 -8.16 1.59
CA PRO A 27 -3.88 -9.05 2.54
C PRO A 27 -2.63 -9.73 1.95
N PHE A 28 -2.70 -10.17 0.70
CA PHE A 28 -1.58 -10.84 0.03
C PHE A 28 -0.43 -9.87 -0.27
N LEU A 29 -0.77 -8.66 -0.73
CA LEU A 29 0.23 -7.62 -1.00
C LEU A 29 0.95 -7.18 0.27
N PHE A 30 0.26 -7.15 1.41
CA PHE A 30 0.89 -6.87 2.71
C PHE A 30 1.91 -7.94 3.09
N LEU A 31 1.56 -9.22 2.96
CA LEU A 31 2.47 -10.33 3.25
C LEU A 31 3.69 -10.32 2.33
N LEU A 32 3.49 -10.08 1.03
CA LEU A 32 4.57 -9.99 0.05
C LEU A 32 5.61 -8.93 0.44
N VAL A 33 5.15 -7.73 0.81
CA VAL A 33 6.04 -6.64 1.24
C VAL A 33 6.73 -6.98 2.57
N ALA A 34 5.98 -7.52 3.55
CA ALA A 34 6.53 -7.87 4.85
C ALA A 34 7.63 -8.94 4.73
N GLU A 35 7.42 -9.96 3.90
CA GLU A 35 8.40 -11.02 3.65
C GLU A 35 9.65 -10.47 2.94
N GLY A 36 9.46 -9.69 1.87
CA GLY A 36 10.56 -9.06 1.15
C GLY A 36 11.40 -8.15 2.04
N LEU A 37 10.74 -7.29 2.83
CA LEU A 37 11.41 -6.42 3.80
C LEU A 37 12.17 -7.23 4.86
N GLY A 38 11.55 -8.29 5.39
CA GLY A 38 12.19 -9.18 6.36
C GLY A 38 13.45 -9.84 5.78
N GLY A 39 13.42 -10.27 4.51
CA GLY A 39 14.59 -10.79 3.80
C GLY A 39 15.71 -9.75 3.68
N LEU A 40 15.37 -8.52 3.28
CA LEU A 40 16.33 -7.42 3.17
C LEU A 40 16.97 -7.07 4.52
N MET A 41 16.19 -7.05 5.61
CA MET A 41 16.70 -6.81 6.96
C MET A 41 17.69 -7.89 7.41
N LYS A 42 17.37 -9.17 7.17
CA LYS A 42 18.28 -10.29 7.47
C LYS A 42 19.60 -10.16 6.70
N LYS A 43 19.53 -9.81 5.42
CA LYS A 43 20.71 -9.58 4.57
C LYS A 43 21.55 -8.42 5.11
N ALA A 44 20.92 -7.29 5.44
CA ALA A 44 21.62 -6.12 5.98
C ALA A 44 22.37 -6.45 7.29
N VAL A 45 21.72 -7.20 8.20
CA VAL A 45 22.37 -7.66 9.45
C VAL A 45 23.54 -8.60 9.16
N ALA A 46 23.41 -9.51 8.19
CA ALA A 46 24.49 -10.42 7.83
C ALA A 46 25.68 -9.70 7.18
N THR A 47 25.43 -8.66 6.37
CA THR A 47 26.49 -7.86 5.72
C THR A 47 27.22 -6.93 6.70
N ASN A 48 26.59 -6.55 7.81
CA ASN A 48 27.22 -5.71 8.85
C ASN A 48 28.09 -6.51 9.84
N ARG A 49 28.25 -7.83 9.65
CA ARG A 49 29.20 -8.68 10.39
C ARG A 49 30.46 -8.90 9.58
#